data_AF-A0A6I2R6L5-F1
#
_entry.id   AF-A0A6I2R6L5-F1
#
_cell.length_a   1.000
_cell.length_b   1.000
_cell.length_c   1.000
_cell.angle_alpha   90.00
_cell.angle_beta   90.00
_cell.angle_gamma   90.00
#
_symmetry.space_group_name_H-M   'P 1'
#
loop_
_entity.id
_entity.type
_entity.pdbx_description
1 polymer ?
#
loop_
_entity_poly.entity_id
_entity_poly.type
_entity_poly.pdbx_seq_one_letter_code
_entity_poly.pdbx_strand_id
1 'polypeptide(L)'
;MNDRNAQYDPETGKPLDQSYLECGLPEDLHESILRMVESWNIIDSGRQDNHWDLCWCDLNALINSYEVEQVISSEQAWYLREKYLRMGKE
;
A
#
# COMPACT_ATOMS: atom_id res chain seq x y z
N MET A 1 -22.09 -2.42 -17.41
CA MET A 1 -21.36 -1.35 -16.70
C MET A 1 -21.89 -1.37 -15.28
N ASN A 2 -21.11 -1.90 -14.33
CA ASN A 2 -21.56 -2.01 -12.94
C ASN A 2 -21.22 -0.70 -12.22
N ASP A 3 -22.19 0.20 -12.14
CA ASP A 3 -22.26 1.18 -11.06
C ASP A 3 -22.43 0.43 -9.73
N ARG A 4 -21.33 -0.04 -9.17
CA ARG A 4 -21.29 -0.32 -7.73
C ARG A 4 -21.26 1.06 -7.09
N ASN A 5 -22.40 1.51 -6.55
CA ASN A 5 -22.55 2.73 -5.74
C ASN A 5 -21.26 3.03 -4.96
N ALA A 6 -20.38 3.86 -5.53
CA ALA A 6 -19.22 4.35 -4.80
C ALA A 6 -19.81 5.25 -3.73
N GLN A 7 -19.82 4.76 -2.49
CA GLN A 7 -20.15 5.61 -1.38
C GLN A 7 -19.01 6.61 -1.22
N TYR A 8 -19.36 7.87 -1.01
CA TYR A 8 -18.40 8.96 -0.82
C TYR A 8 -18.42 9.37 0.64
N ASP A 9 -17.25 9.73 1.14
CA ASP A 9 -17.12 10.38 2.42
C ASP A 9 -17.76 11.79 2.34
N PRO A 10 -18.74 12.12 3.19
CA PRO A 10 -19.47 13.39 3.10
C PRO A 10 -18.64 14.61 3.52
N GLU A 11 -17.55 14.43 4.25
CA GLU A 11 -16.69 15.54 4.70
C GLU A 11 -15.59 15.85 3.68
N THR A 12 -14.96 14.82 3.13
CA THR A 12 -13.82 14.95 2.22
C THR A 12 -14.21 14.88 0.75
N GLY A 13 -15.41 14.36 0.44
CA GLY A 13 -15.90 14.13 -0.92
C GLY A 13 -15.18 13.01 -1.68
N LYS A 14 -14.29 12.26 -1.03
CA LYS A 14 -13.52 11.18 -1.64
C LYS A 14 -14.29 9.85 -1.64
N PRO A 15 -14.02 8.93 -2.57
CA PRO A 15 -14.58 7.59 -2.50
C PRO A 15 -14.20 6.89 -1.19
N LEU A 16 -15.14 6.20 -0.55
CA LEU A 16 -14.86 5.34 0.61
C LEU A 16 -13.96 4.16 0.24
N ASP A 17 -14.06 3.67 -1.00
CA ASP A 17 -13.09 2.72 -1.54
C ASP A 17 -11.79 3.44 -1.88
N GLN A 18 -10.76 3.20 -1.08
CA GLN A 18 -9.45 3.80 -1.22
C GLN A 18 -8.58 3.15 -2.31
N SER A 19 -9.10 2.19 -3.09
CA SER A 19 -8.36 1.53 -4.19
C SER A 19 -7.76 2.51 -5.21
N TYR A 20 -8.34 3.71 -5.34
CA TYR A 20 -7.79 4.78 -6.19
C TYR A 20 -6.37 5.21 -5.77
N LEU A 21 -5.97 5.00 -4.52
CA LEU A 21 -4.62 5.34 -4.03
C LEU A 21 -3.53 4.40 -4.58
N GLU A 22 -3.92 3.29 -5.19
CA GLU A 22 -3.01 2.33 -5.84
C GLU A 22 -2.87 2.58 -7.34
N CYS A 23 -3.55 3.59 -7.88
CA CYS A 23 -3.45 3.96 -9.27
C CYS A 23 -2.20 4.81 -9.53
N GLY A 24 -1.53 4.54 -10.66
CA GLY A 24 -0.37 5.33 -11.11
C GLY A 24 0.92 5.09 -10.32
N LEU A 25 1.01 4.00 -9.54
CA LEU A 25 2.25 3.64 -8.86
C LEU A 25 3.34 3.26 -9.88
N PRO A 26 4.61 3.64 -9.64
CA PRO A 26 5.75 3.13 -10.38
C PRO A 26 5.79 1.59 -10.40
N GLU A 27 6.30 1.01 -11.49
CA GLU A 27 6.34 -0.44 -11.71
C GLU A 27 7.12 -1.18 -10.61
N ASP A 28 8.29 -0.67 -10.24
CA ASP A 28 9.15 -1.21 -9.18
C ASP A 28 8.51 -1.12 -7.79
N LEU A 29 7.77 -0.04 -7.50
CA LEU A 29 6.98 0.07 -6.28
C LEU A 29 5.86 -0.98 -6.26
N HIS A 30 5.18 -1.19 -7.38
CA HIS A 30 4.15 -2.22 -7.51
C HIS A 30 4.72 -3.63 -7.31
N GLU A 31 5.87 -3.93 -7.92
CA GLU A 31 6.56 -5.20 -7.71
C GLU A 31 6.96 -5.42 -6.25
N SER A 32 7.43 -4.37 -5.56
CA SER A 32 7.78 -4.44 -4.14
C SER A 32 6.56 -4.71 -3.26
N ILE A 33 5.41 -4.12 -3.59
CA ILE A 33 4.12 -4.43 -2.94
C ILE A 33 3.77 -5.90 -3.12
N LEU A 34 3.90 -6.46 -4.32
CA LEU A 34 3.58 -7.87 -4.58
C LEU A 34 4.46 -8.82 -3.76
N ARG A 35 5.75 -8.53 -3.62
CA ARG A 35 6.66 -9.31 -2.75
C ARG A 35 6.23 -9.28 -1.29
N MET A 36 5.86 -8.11 -0.77
CA MET A 36 5.36 -7.98 0.60
C MET A 36 4.03 -8.74 0.79
N VAL A 37 3.11 -8.67 -0.19
CA VAL A 37 1.85 -9.43 -0.18
C VAL A 37 2.11 -10.93 -0.18
N GLU A 38 3.05 -11.43 -0.97
CA GLU A 38 3.43 -12.84 -0.97
C GLU A 38 3.95 -13.29 0.41
N SER A 39 4.82 -12.49 1.03
CA SER A 39 5.33 -12.74 2.36
C SER A 39 4.23 -12.77 3.43
N TRP A 40 3.31 -11.80 3.39
CA TRP A 40 2.14 -11.79 4.26
C TRP A 40 1.22 -12.98 4.05
N ASN A 41 1.00 -13.43 2.81
CA ASN A 41 0.22 -14.64 2.55
C ASN A 41 0.86 -15.89 3.19
N ILE A 42 2.19 -15.97 3.25
CA ILE A 42 2.90 -17.04 3.96
C ILE A 42 2.66 -16.91 5.47
N ILE A 43 2.88 -15.73 6.04
CA ILE A 43 2.75 -15.48 7.49
C ILE A 43 1.31 -15.66 7.98
N ASP A 44 0.33 -15.11 7.26
CA ASP A 44 -1.09 -15.22 7.59
C ASP A 44 -1.61 -16.65 7.41
N SER A 45 -0.93 -17.49 6.61
CA SER A 45 -1.19 -18.93 6.54
C SER A 45 -0.63 -19.73 7.74
N GLY A 46 0.00 -19.06 8.71
CA GLY A 46 0.63 -19.67 9.88
C GLY A 46 2.02 -20.27 9.60
N ARG A 47 2.61 -19.96 8.44
CA ARG A 47 3.97 -20.39 8.08
C ARG A 47 4.97 -19.27 8.36
N GLN A 48 6.22 -19.64 8.57
CA GLN A 48 7.31 -18.68 8.69
C GLN A 48 7.85 -18.31 7.31
N ASP A 49 7.94 -17.01 7.04
CA ASP A 49 8.82 -16.47 6.01
C ASP A 49 10.05 -15.90 6.69
N ASN A 50 11.25 -16.24 6.21
CA ASN A 50 12.51 -15.73 6.77
C ASN A 50 12.96 -14.42 6.13
N HIS A 51 12.29 -13.96 5.07
CA HIS A 51 12.68 -12.77 4.31
C HIS A 51 11.62 -11.65 4.38
N TRP A 52 10.60 -11.81 5.23
CA TRP A 52 9.54 -10.81 5.35
C TRP A 52 10.07 -9.43 5.72
N ASP A 53 11.11 -9.39 6.55
CA ASP A 53 11.77 -8.18 7.03
C ASP A 53 12.55 -7.47 5.91
N LEU A 54 13.18 -8.23 5.01
CA LEU A 54 13.78 -7.69 3.79
C LEU A 54 12.72 -7.09 2.87
N CYS A 55 11.62 -7.80 2.60
CA CYS A 55 10.51 -7.28 1.80
C CYS A 55 9.91 -6.01 2.42
N TRP A 56 9.77 -5.98 3.74
CA TRP A 56 9.27 -4.84 4.48
C TRP A 56 10.21 -3.62 4.34
N CYS A 57 11.52 -3.83 4.52
CA CYS A 57 12.52 -2.77 4.41
C CYS A 57 12.60 -2.19 3.00
N ASP A 58 12.61 -3.05 1.97
CA ASP A 58 12.65 -2.63 0.57
C ASP A 58 11.41 -1.81 0.19
N LEU A 59 10.21 -2.27 0.58
CA LEU A 59 8.98 -1.54 0.32
C LEU A 59 8.95 -0.21 1.09
N ASN A 60 9.34 -0.19 2.36
CA ASN A 60 9.40 1.03 3.16
C ASN A 60 10.39 2.06 2.56
N ALA A 61 11.55 1.60 2.10
CA ALA A 61 12.55 2.46 1.45
C ALA A 61 12.02 3.07 0.15
N LEU A 62 11.36 2.27 -0.71
CA LEU A 62 10.76 2.76 -1.95
C LEU A 62 9.63 3.77 -1.68
N ILE A 63 8.73 3.48 -0.74
CA ILE A 63 7.66 4.42 -0.36
C ILE A 63 8.27 5.75 0.11
N ASN A 64 9.31 5.70 0.96
CA ASN A 64 9.97 6.91 1.45
C ASN A 64 10.64 7.70 0.32
N SER A 65 11.37 7.03 -0.58
CA SER A 65 12.03 7.68 -1.72
C SER A 65 11.00 8.36 -2.62
N TYR A 66 9.92 7.65 -2.98
CA TYR A 66 8.91 8.18 -3.88
C TYR A 66 8.03 9.26 -3.26
N GLU A 67 7.83 9.26 -1.94
CA GLU A 67 7.19 10.37 -1.25
C GLU A 67 8.09 11.61 -1.25
N VAL A 68 9.38 11.47 -0.95
CA VAL A 68 10.35 12.58 -0.92
C VAL A 68 10.54 13.18 -2.32
N GLU A 69 10.59 12.34 -3.35
CA GLU A 69 10.70 12.74 -4.76
C GLU A 69 9.38 13.22 -5.36
N GLN A 70 8.28 13.20 -4.58
CA GLN A 70 6.94 13.62 -4.99
C GLN A 70 6.38 12.82 -6.19
N VAL A 71 6.83 11.59 -6.38
CA VAL A 71 6.31 10.66 -7.39
C VAL A 71 4.95 10.10 -6.94
N ILE A 72 4.77 9.89 -5.64
CA ILE A 72 3.48 9.57 -5.02
C ILE A 72 3.12 10.65 -4.00
N SER A 73 1.83 10.87 -3.77
CA SER A 73 1.38 11.80 -2.73
C SER A 73 1.60 11.22 -1.32
N SER A 74 1.66 12.08 -0.30
CA SER A 74 1.69 11.64 1.10
C SER A 74 0.47 10.81 1.50
N GLU A 75 -0.69 11.04 0.86
CA GLU A 75 -1.88 10.21 1.07
C GLU A 75 -1.67 8.78 0.55
N GLN A 76 -1.12 8.64 -0.66
CA GLN A 76 -0.75 7.33 -1.20
C GLN A 76 0.33 6.67 -0.35
N ALA A 77 1.39 7.41 0.01
CA ALA A 77 2.47 6.89 0.83
C ALA A 77 1.96 6.37 2.18
N TRP A 78 1.10 7.13 2.88
CA TRP A 78 0.49 6.66 4.12
C TRP A 78 -0.40 5.44 3.91
N TYR A 79 -1.27 5.45 2.90
CA TYR A 79 -2.14 4.32 2.60
C TYR A 79 -1.35 3.03 2.34
N LEU A 80 -0.25 3.12 1.59
CA LEU A 80 0.62 1.97 1.32
C LEU A 80 1.30 1.44 2.60
N ARG A 81 1.77 2.33 3.49
CA ARG A 81 2.35 1.94 4.79
C ARG A 81 1.31 1.24 5.67
N GLU A 82 0.11 1.80 5.77
CA GLU A 82 -0.95 1.23 6.59
C GLU A 82 -1.38 -0.15 6.06
N LYS A 83 -1.65 -0.24 4.76
CA LYS A 83 -2.15 -1.47 4.12
C LYS A 83 -1.10 -2.57 4.00
N TYR A 84 0.10 -2.24 3.52
CA TYR A 84 1.11 -3.24 3.16
C TYR A 84 2.21 -3.39 4.19
N LEU A 85 2.54 -2.35 4.96
CA LEU A 85 3.54 -2.45 6.04
C LEU A 85 2.90 -2.69 7.41
N ARG A 86 1.56 -2.72 7.48
CA ARG A 86 0.77 -2.90 8.72
C ARG A 86 1.11 -1.85 9.79
N MET A 87 1.49 -0.64 9.36
CA MET A 87 1.82 0.46 10.27
C MET A 87 0.54 1.14 10.77
N GLY A 88 0.44 1.35 12.09
CA GLY A 88 -0.61 2.17 12.68
C GLY A 88 -0.25 3.66 12.67
N LYS A 89 -1.26 4.53 12.62
CA LYS A 89 -1.09 5.92 13.07
C LYS A 89 -1.01 5.92 14.60
N GLU A 90 0.01 6.57 15.15
CA GLU A 90 0.07 6.90 16.58
C GLU A 90 -0.94 7.99 16.94
#